data_AF-A0A1F4DK40-F1
#
_entry.id   AF-A0A1F4DK40-F1
#
_cell.length_a   1.000
_cell.length_b   1.000
_cell.length_c   1.000
_cell.angle_alpha   90.00
_cell.angle_beta   90.00
_cell.angle_gamma   90.00
#
_symmetry.space_group_name_H-M   'P 1'
#
loop_
_entity.id
_entity.type
_entity.pdbx_description
1 polymer ?
#
loop_
_entity_poly.entity_id
_entity_poly.type
_entity_poly.pdbx_seq_one_letter_code
_entity_poly.pdbx_strand_id
1 'polypeptide(L)' 'MIKVAAFVLVAVLTGYGFHVLAQGRIDVRPALTPIASSSSNGVSFTWFYDTTLHTVYVCRAGQGIGDTLECKAKTALQ' A
#
# COMPACT_ATOMS: atom_id res chain seq x y z
N MET A 1 -7.12 25.93 -40.90
CA MET A 1 -7.83 25.51 -39.66
C MET A 1 -7.41 24.11 -39.20
N ILE A 2 -7.25 23.12 -40.09
CA ILE A 2 -6.93 21.73 -39.70
C ILE A 2 -5.59 21.57 -38.95
N LYS A 3 -4.57 22.36 -39.30
CA LYS A 3 -3.26 22.34 -38.62
C LYS A 3 -3.35 22.81 -37.17
N VAL A 4 -4.20 23.80 -36.89
CA VAL A 4 -4.40 24.33 -35.53
C VAL A 4 -5.15 23.30 -34.69
N ALA A 5 -6.19 22.67 -35.26
CA ALA A 5 -6.92 21.60 -34.59
C ALA A 5 -6.02 20.40 -34.25
N ALA A 6 -5.15 20.00 -35.18
CA ALA A 6 -4.18 18.92 -34.94
C ALA A 6 -3.20 19.28 -33.80
N PHE A 7 -2.72 20.53 -33.75
CA PHE A 7 -1.80 20.98 -32.71
C PHE A 7 -2.45 20.97 -31.32
N VAL A 8 -3.70 21.43 -31.23
CA VAL A 8 -4.47 21.41 -29.98
C VAL A 8 -4.72 19.99 -29.51
N LEU A 9 -5.09 19.08 -30.43
CA LEU A 9 -5.29 17.66 -30.09
C LEU A 9 -4.03 17.03 -29.50
N VAL A 10 -2.88 17.25 -30.14
CA VAL A 10 -1.59 16.74 -29.65
C VAL A 10 -1.28 17.30 -28.27
N ALA A 11 -1.44 18.61 -28.06
CA ALA A 11 -1.20 19.24 -26.77
C ALA A 11 -2.08 18.64 -25.65
N VAL A 12 -3.36 18.39 -25.92
CA VAL A 12 -4.29 17.77 -24.96
C VAL A 12 -3.88 16.33 -24.66
N LEU A 13 -3.57 15.52 -25.68
CA LEU A 13 -3.14 14.13 -25.50
C LEU A 13 -1.84 14.03 -24.70
N THR A 14 -0.87 14.90 -24.99
CA THR A 14 0.40 14.97 -24.27
C THR A 14 0.18 15.38 -22.82
N GLY A 15 -0.61 16.44 -22.57
CA GLY A 15 -0.94 16.88 -21.21
C GLY A 15 -1.66 15.79 -20.40
N TYR A 16 -2.66 15.14 -20.99
CA TYR A 16 -3.39 14.06 -20.34
C TYR A 16 -2.49 12.84 -20.06
N GLY A 17 -1.61 12.48 -21.00
CA GLY A 17 -0.62 11.42 -20.80
C GLY A 17 0.32 11.71 -19.63
N PHE A 18 0.82 12.95 -19.53
CA PHE A 18 1.63 13.37 -18.37
C PHE A 18 0.86 13.34 -17.05
N HIS A 19 -0.42 13.71 -17.05
CA HIS A 19 -1.26 13.60 -15.85
C HIS A 19 -1.41 12.15 -15.37
N VAL A 20 -1.60 11.19 -16.28
CA VAL A 20 -1.70 9.76 -15.92
C VAL A 20 -0.37 9.24 -15.37
N LEU A 21 0.77 9.68 -15.93
CA LEU A 21 2.10 9.29 -15.43
C LEU A 21 2.41 9.93 -14.07
N ALA A 22 1.92 11.15 -13.84
CA ALA A 22 2.10 11.87 -12.58
C ALA A 22 1.09 11.47 -11.49
N GLN A 23 0.01 10.75 -11.84
CA GLN A 23 -0.88 10.15 -10.85
C GLN A 23 -0.09 9.10 -10.05
N GLY A 24 0.39 9.51 -8.88
CA GLY A 24 0.95 8.60 -7.89
C GLY A 24 -0.05 7.49 -7.61
N ARG A 25 0.41 6.24 -7.64
CA ARG A 25 -0.43 5.10 -7.28
C ARG A 25 -0.86 5.27 -5.83
N ILE A 26 -2.11 5.66 -5.63
CA ILE A 26 -2.72 5.62 -4.30
C ILE A 26 -2.86 4.14 -3.98
N ASP A 27 -2.18 3.68 -2.94
CA ASP A 27 -2.32 2.32 -2.45
C ASP A 27 -3.72 2.21 -1.84
N VAL A 28 -4.70 1.76 -2.63
CA VAL A 28 -6.10 1.55 -2.21
C VAL A 28 -6.27 0.19 -1.54
N ARG A 29 -5.18 -0.42 -1.03
CA ARG A 29 -5.28 -1.66 -0.27
C ARG A 29 -6.29 -1.47 0.86
N PRO A 30 -7.25 -2.40 1.03
CA PRO A 30 -8.17 -2.33 2.15
C PRO A 30 -7.39 -2.17 3.44
N ALA A 31 -7.92 -1.33 4.34
CA ALA A 31 -7.36 -1.21 5.67
C ALA A 31 -7.29 -2.61 6.29
N LEU A 32 -6.08 -3.00 6.70
CA LEU A 32 -5.83 -4.25 7.41
C LEU A 32 -6.72 -4.33 8.65
N THR A 33 -7.49 -5.40 8.81
CA THR A 33 -8.37 -5.57 9.97
C THR A 33 -7.55 -6.02 11.17
N PRO A 34 -7.51 -5.26 12.28
CA PRO A 34 -6.82 -5.70 13.49
C PRO A 34 -7.55 -6.90 14.11
N ILE A 35 -6.78 -7.92 14.51
CA ILE A 35 -7.33 -9.15 15.12
C ILE A 35 -7.07 -9.15 16.63
N ALA A 36 -5.81 -9.04 17.02
CA ALA A 36 -5.36 -9.15 18.40
C ALA A 36 -4.02 -8.43 18.59
N SER A 37 -3.66 -8.20 19.84
CA SER A 37 -2.34 -7.73 20.25
C SER A 37 -1.89 -8.46 21.50
N SER A 38 -0.59 -8.67 21.64
CA SER A 38 0.01 -9.32 22.80
C SER A 38 1.41 -8.76 23.01
N SER A 39 1.88 -8.75 24.25
CA SER A 39 3.25 -8.36 24.56
C SER A 39 3.86 -9.36 25.54
N SER A 40 5.14 -9.64 25.37
CA SER A 40 5.91 -10.54 26.22
C SER A 40 7.38 -10.18 26.17
N ASN A 41 8.06 -10.16 27.32
CA ASN A 41 9.50 -9.95 27.45
C ASN A 41 10.06 -8.74 26.67
N GLY A 42 9.34 -7.61 26.68
CA GLY A 42 9.75 -6.39 25.98
C GLY A 42 9.53 -6.40 24.46
N VAL A 43 8.81 -7.40 23.94
CA VAL A 43 8.40 -7.49 22.53
C VAL A 43 6.89 -7.37 22.44
N SER A 44 6.42 -6.51 21.55
CA SER A 44 5.01 -6.33 21.23
C SER A 44 4.68 -6.99 19.90
N PHE A 45 3.56 -7.69 19.84
CA PHE A 45 3.03 -8.36 18.67
C PHE A 45 1.63 -7.84 18.36
N THR A 46 1.35 -7.64 17.08
CA THR A 46 0.01 -7.31 16.58
C THR A 46 -0.32 -8.14 15.35
N TRP A 47 -1.56 -8.60 15.26
CA TRP A 47 -2.04 -9.45 14.17
C TRP A 47 -3.05 -8.69 13.32
N PHE A 48 -2.90 -8.82 12.01
CA PHE A 48 -3.78 -8.18 11.03
C PHE A 48 -4.30 -9.20 10.03
N TYR A 49 -5.54 -9.05 9.61
CA TYR A 49 -6.11 -9.80 8.50
C TYR A 49 -6.22 -8.92 7.25
N ASP A 50 -5.66 -9.40 6.15
CA ASP A 50 -5.82 -8.83 4.82
C ASP A 50 -6.93 -9.57 4.08
N THR A 51 -8.04 -8.88 3.83
CA THR A 51 -9.21 -9.43 3.13
C THR A 51 -8.96 -9.63 1.64
N THR A 52 -8.01 -8.92 1.04
CA THR A 52 -7.67 -9.04 -0.39
C THR A 52 -6.78 -10.24 -0.63
N LEU A 53 -5.78 -10.43 0.22
CA LEU A 53 -4.85 -11.57 0.11
C LEU A 53 -5.32 -12.78 0.92
N HIS A 54 -6.44 -12.68 1.62
CA HIS A 54 -6.91 -13.67 2.58
C HIS A 54 -5.77 -14.14 3.50
N THR A 55 -4.94 -13.22 3.98
CA THR A 55 -3.69 -13.55 4.68
C THR A 55 -3.64 -12.89 6.04
N VAL A 56 -3.21 -13.63 7.05
CA VAL A 56 -2.94 -13.08 8.39
C VAL A 56 -1.47 -12.67 8.48
N TYR A 57 -1.23 -11.40 8.82
CA TYR A 57 0.08 -10.83 9.08
C TYR A 57 0.32 -10.72 10.58
N VAL A 58 1.57 -10.88 10.99
CA VAL A 58 2.03 -10.61 12.35
C VAL A 58 3.12 -9.57 12.29
N CYS A 59 2.90 -8.43 12.94
CA CYS A 59 3.92 -7.42 13.12
C CYS A 59 4.49 -7.51 14.53
N ARG A 60 5.82 -7.43 14.63
CA ARG A 60 6.54 -7.35 15.91
C ARG A 60 7.27 -6.02 16.03
N ALA A 61 7.29 -5.47 17.25
CA ALA A 61 8.07 -4.30 17.62
C ALA A 61 8.79 -4.58 18.95
N GLY A 62 10.05 -4.16 19.07
CA GLY A 62 10.88 -4.33 20.26
C GLY A 62 12.11 -5.22 20.07
N GLN A 63 13.17 -4.86 20.81
CA GLN A 63 14.52 -5.45 20.96
C GLN A 63 15.70 -4.71 20.29
N GLY A 64 15.54 -3.52 19.69
CA GLY A 64 16.68 -2.77 19.14
C GLY A 64 16.50 -1.25 19.11
N ILE A 65 17.61 -0.51 19.21
CA ILE A 65 17.60 0.97 19.04
C ILE A 65 17.30 1.27 17.58
N GLY A 66 16.12 1.86 17.32
CA GLY A 66 15.58 2.10 15.98
C GLY A 66 14.50 1.10 15.59
N ASP A 67 13.49 0.93 16.46
CA ASP A 67 12.37 -0.02 16.37
C ASP A 67 11.71 -0.07 14.97
N THR A 68 12.28 -0.88 14.08
CA THR A 68 11.66 -1.22 12.80
C THR A 68 10.55 -2.21 13.05
N LEU A 69 9.32 -1.83 12.70
CA LEU A 69 8.16 -2.73 12.71
C LEU A 69 8.38 -3.84 11.68
N GLU A 70 8.56 -5.08 12.11
CA GLU A 70 8.72 -6.22 11.20
C GLU A 70 7.40 -6.97 11.06
N CYS A 71 6.80 -6.91 9.86
CA CYS A 71 5.57 -7.63 9.54
C CYS A 71 5.84 -8.84 8.66
N LYS A 72 5.38 -10.02 9.08
CA LYS A 72 5.51 -11.27 8.31
C LYS A 72 4.14 -11.92 8.10
N ALA A 73 3.90 -12.41 6.88
CA ALA A 73 2.74 -13.24 6.59
C ALA A 73 2.85 -14.57 7.36
N LYS A 74 1.83 -14.90 8.15
CA LYS A 74 1.79 -16.13 8.95
C LYS A 74 1.07 -17.26 8.25
N THR A 75 -0.06 -16.97 7.60
CA THR A 75 -0.88 -17.98 6.93
C THR A 75 -1.80 -17.33 5.91
N ALA A 76 -2.01 -18.01 4.78
CA ALA A 76 -3.13 -17.74 3.88
C ALA A 76 -4.33 -18.58 4.33
N LEU A 77 -5.49 -17.96 4.44
CA LEU A 77 -6.77 -18.62 4.67
C LEU A 77 -7.35 -18.95 3.30
N GLN A 78 -7.53 -20.24 3.02
CA GLN A 78 -8.17 -20.74 1.81
C GLN A 78 -9.69 -20.71 1.95
#